data_AF-A0A8T4WP64-F1
#
_entry.id   AF-A0A8T4WP64-F1
#
_cell.length_a   1.000
_cell.length_b   1.000
_cell.length_c   1.000
_cell.angle_alpha   90.00
_cell.angle_beta   90.00
_cell.angle_gamma   90.00
#
_symmetry.space_group_name_H-M   'P 1'
#
loop_
_entity.id
_entity.type
_entity.pdbx_description
1 polymer ?
#
loop_
_entity_poly.entity_id
_entity_poly.type
_entity_poly.pdbx_seq_one_letter_code
_entity_poly.pdbx_strand_id
1 'polypeptide(L)' 'MLQPVGQWDEADLKHLKKLCDSQYSSPSILYEELATSEIHSIFIINVDDIKALEVDSHKYRNTVIQAERVVQMEQL' A
#
# COMPACT_ATOMS: atom_id res chain seq x y z
N MET A 1 13.20 2.29 2.53
CA MET A 1 12.73 1.36 1.48
C MET A 1 11.82 0.36 2.16
N LEU A 2 10.71 -0.07 1.54
CA LEU A 2 9.92 -1.19 2.09
C LEU A 2 10.84 -2.42 2.09
N GLN A 3 11.00 -3.07 3.24
CA GLN A 3 11.85 -4.25 3.35
C GLN A 3 11.23 -5.40 2.53
N PRO A 4 12.05 -6.27 1.92
CA PRO A 4 11.55 -7.48 1.26
C PRO A 4 10.76 -8.35 2.24
N VAL A 5 9.83 -9.13 1.70
CA VAL A 5 9.09 -10.11 2.50
C VAL A 5 10.07 -11.09 3.16
N GLY A 6 9.81 -11.42 4.42
CA GLY A 6 10.69 -12.25 5.25
C GLY A 6 11.84 -11.51 5.95
N GLN A 7 12.02 -10.19 5.75
CA GLN A 7 12.99 -9.37 6.50
C GLN A 7 12.37 -8.50 7.59
N TRP A 8 11.05 -8.54 7.74
CA TRP A 8 10.31 -7.77 8.72
C TRP A 8 10.41 -8.46 10.07
N ASP A 9 10.70 -7.70 11.12
CA ASP A 9 10.68 -8.25 12.47
C ASP A 9 9.25 -8.39 12.99
N GLU A 10 9.09 -9.07 14.14
CA GLU A 10 7.77 -9.31 14.73
C GLU A 10 7.07 -8.00 15.15
N ALA A 11 7.83 -6.97 15.53
CA ALA A 11 7.26 -5.68 15.92
C ALA A 11 6.70 -4.93 14.71
N ASP A 12 7.44 -4.94 13.59
CA ASP A 12 7.01 -4.35 12.32
C ASP A 12 5.74 -5.03 11.79
N LEU A 13 5.70 -6.37 11.81
CA LEU A 13 4.51 -7.12 11.38
C LEU A 13 3.29 -6.86 12.28
N LYS A 14 3.48 -6.77 13.60
CA LYS A 14 2.39 -6.39 14.52
C LYS A 14 1.90 -4.97 14.28
N HIS A 15 2.80 -4.04 14.02
CA HIS A 15 2.43 -2.66 13.69
C HIS A 15 1.63 -2.61 12.39
N LEU A 16 2.09 -3.30 11.35
CA LEU A 16 1.38 -3.41 10.08
C LEU A 16 0.00 -4.06 10.26
N LYS A 17 -0.10 -5.16 11.00
CA LYS A 17 -1.37 -5.83 11.31
C LYS A 17 -2.36 -4.87 11.96
N LYS A 18 -1.91 -4.08 12.93
CA LYS A 18 -2.77 -3.10 13.62
C LYS A 18 -3.27 -2.01 12.66
N LEU A 19 -2.42 -1.54 11.74
CA LEU A 19 -2.84 -0.61 10.69
C LEU A 19 -3.88 -1.25 9.78
N CYS A 20 -3.62 -2.46 9.28
CA CYS A 20 -4.55 -3.20 8.45
C CYS A 20 -5.89 -3.41 9.14
N ASP A 21 -5.91 -3.84 10.41
CA ASP A 21 -7.15 -4.08 11.15
C ASP A 21 -8.00 -2.83 11.36
N SER A 22 -7.37 -1.64 11.35
CA SER A 22 -8.10 -0.38 11.43
C SER A 22 -8.80 0.01 10.12
N GLN A 23 -8.32 -0.51 8.98
CA GLN A 23 -8.80 -0.13 7.65
C GLN A 23 -9.56 -1.26 6.93
N TYR A 24 -9.23 -2.53 7.23
CA TYR A 24 -9.78 -3.73 6.61
C TYR A 24 -10.61 -4.49 7.63
N SER A 25 -11.94 -4.37 7.51
CA SER A 25 -12.90 -5.02 8.40
C SER A 25 -13.54 -6.28 7.80
N SER A 26 -13.50 -6.48 6.48
CA SER A 26 -13.95 -7.73 5.85
C SER A 26 -13.41 -7.94 4.43
N PRO A 27 -12.70 -9.06 4.15
CA PRO A 27 -12.18 -10.02 5.13
C PRO A 27 -11.03 -9.43 5.96
N SER A 28 -10.90 -9.87 7.21
CA SER A 28 -9.74 -9.54 8.04
C SER A 28 -8.49 -10.26 7.53
N ILE A 29 -7.38 -9.53 7.41
CA ILE A 29 -6.09 -10.08 6.94
C ILE A 29 -5.42 -10.84 8.08
N LEU A 30 -4.94 -12.06 7.83
CA LEU A 30 -4.23 -12.88 8.82
C LEU A 30 -2.78 -12.40 9.01
N TYR A 31 -2.19 -12.69 10.16
CA TYR A 31 -0.81 -12.31 10.45
C TYR A 31 0.19 -13.04 9.53
N GLU A 32 -0.05 -14.32 9.28
CA GLU A 32 0.77 -15.18 8.44
C GLU A 32 0.72 -14.76 6.97
N GLU A 33 -0.44 -14.23 6.53
CA GLU A 33 -0.59 -13.65 5.20
C GLU A 33 0.29 -12.40 5.08
N LEU A 34 0.27 -11.49 6.05
CA LEU A 34 1.13 -10.30 6.01
C LEU A 34 2.62 -10.64 5.99
N ALA A 35 3.03 -11.68 6.73
CA ALA A 35 4.43 -12.09 6.81
C ALA A 35 4.98 -12.67 5.50
N THR A 36 4.08 -13.09 4.58
CA THR A 36 4.44 -13.81 3.36
C THR A 36 3.95 -13.14 2.07
N SER A 37 3.12 -12.10 2.18
CA SER A 37 2.46 -11.47 1.03
C SER A 37 3.28 -10.34 0.42
N GLU A 38 3.37 -10.33 -0.91
CA GLU A 38 3.87 -9.21 -1.70
C GLU A 38 2.73 -8.51 -2.44
N ILE A 39 2.88 -7.21 -2.68
CA ILE A 39 1.92 -6.46 -3.50
C ILE A 39 2.15 -6.85 -4.96
N HIS A 40 1.19 -7.59 -5.53
CA HIS A 40 1.24 -8.03 -6.91
C HIS A 40 0.82 -6.93 -7.90
N SER A 41 -0.39 -6.39 -7.74
CA SER A 41 -0.95 -5.34 -8.60
C SER A 41 -1.73 -4.33 -7.76
N ILE A 42 -1.80 -3.09 -8.24
CA ILE A 42 -2.60 -2.02 -7.64
C ILE A 42 -3.70 -1.62 -8.63
N PHE A 43 -4.95 -1.56 -8.18
CA PHE A 43 -6.07 -1.10 -8.98
C PHE A 43 -6.51 0.28 -8.51
N ILE A 44 -6.51 1.25 -9.43
CA ILE A 44 -7.07 2.58 -9.20
C ILE A 44 -8.48 2.59 -9.78
N ILE A 45 -9.48 2.84 -8.93
CA ILE A 45 -10.88 2.89 -9.33
C ILE A 45 -11.33 4.35 -9.30
N ASN A 46 -11.66 4.88 -10.48
CA ASN A 46 -12.36 6.16 -10.61
C ASN A 46 -13.86 5.86 -10.68
N VAL A 47 -14.56 6.18 -9.60
CA VAL A 47 -16.00 5.92 -9.46
C VAL A 47 -16.85 6.89 -10.29
N ASP A 48 -16.36 8.11 -10.51
CA ASP A 48 -17.08 9.13 -11.28
C ASP A 48 -17.12 8.76 -12.76
N ASP A 49 -16.00 8.24 -13.28
CA ASP A 49 -15.87 7.81 -14.68
C ASP A 49 -16.18 6.32 -14.91
N ILE A 50 -16.45 5.56 -13.85
CA ILE A 50 -16.65 4.09 -13.87
C ILE A 50 -15.49 3.39 -14.60
N LYS A 51 -14.25 3.75 -14.24
CA LYS A 51 -13.03 3.19 -14.82
C LYS A 51 -12.15 2.55 -13.76
N ALA A 52 -11.57 1.41 -14.11
CA ALA A 52 -10.52 0.77 -13.33
C ALA A 52 -9.22 0.77 -14.14
N LEU A 53 -8.12 1.14 -13.50
CA LEU A 53 -6.78 1.07 -14.06
C LEU A 53 -5.94 0.13 -13.20
N GLU A 54 -5.38 -0.91 -13.81
CA GLU A 54 -4.34 -1.71 -13.19
C GLU A 54 -2.98 -1.04 -13.35
N VAL A 55 -2.22 -0.98 -12.25
CA VAL A 55 -0.92 -0.35 -12.17
C VAL A 55 0.05 -1.28 -11.44
N ASP A 56 1.23 -1.45 -12.02
CA ASP A 56 2.37 -2.08 -11.35
C ASP A 56 2.71 -1.35 -10.03
N SER A 57 3.06 -2.12 -8.99
CA SER A 57 3.29 -1.59 -7.65
C SER A 57 4.46 -0.60 -7.58
N HIS A 58 5.52 -0.82 -8.36
CA HIS A 58 6.66 0.10 -8.44
C HIS A 58 6.28 1.39 -9.17
N LYS A 59 5.56 1.28 -10.29
CA LYS A 59 5.06 2.42 -11.05
C LYS A 59 4.14 3.30 -10.19
N TYR A 60 3.20 2.70 -9.48
CA TYR A 60 2.29 3.43 -8.58
C TYR A 60 3.07 4.18 -7.50
N ARG A 61 4.00 3.50 -6.82
CA ARG A 61 4.85 4.10 -5.79
C ARG A 61 5.60 5.33 -6.30
N ASN A 62 6.19 5.24 -7.49
CA ASN A 62 6.92 6.36 -8.08
C ASN A 62 6.01 7.54 -8.37
N THR A 63 4.80 7.29 -8.90
CA THR A 63 3.80 8.33 -9.17
C THR A 63 3.39 9.05 -7.87
N VAL A 64 3.09 8.32 -6.80
CA VAL A 64 2.69 8.92 -5.52
C VAL A 64 3.82 9.77 -4.92
N ILE A 65 5.05 9.25 -4.88
CA ILE A 65 6.20 9.99 -4.34
C ILE A 65 6.44 11.28 -5.14
N GLN A 66 6.29 11.23 -6.47
CA GLN A 66 6.42 12.42 -7.30
C GLN A 66 5.31 13.43 -7.00
N ALA A 67 4.06 12.98 -6.90
CA ALA A 67 2.92 13.84 -6.59
C ALA A 67 3.05 14.50 -5.20
N GLU A 68 3.45 13.76 -4.16
CA GLU A 68 3.69 14.31 -2.82
C GLU A 68 4.77 15.40 -2.82
N ARG A 69 5.83 15.22 -3.61
CA ARG A 69 6.89 16.25 -3.76
C ARG A 69 6.36 17.50 -4.45
N VAL A 70 5.47 17.36 -5.44
CA VAL A 70 4.81 18.50 -6.09
C VAL A 70 3.91 19.24 -5.09
N VAL A 71 3.10 18.52 -4.31
CA VAL A 71 2.23 19.13 -3.28
C VAL A 71 3.03 19.89 -2.23
N GLN A 72 4.21 19.41 -1.84
CA GLN A 72 5.08 20.12 -0.89
C GLN A 72 5.71 21.39 -1.47
N MET A 73 5.89 21.49 -2.79
CA MET A 73 6.41 22.70 -3.45
C MET A 73 5.35 23.77 -3.67
N GLU A 74 4.07 23.39 -3.80
CA GLU A 74 2.95 24.33 -3.96
C GLU A 74 2.51 24.99 -2.64
N GLN A 75 3.01 24.51 -1.49
CA GLN A 75 2.71 25.08 -0.17
C GLN A 75 3.82 25.98 0.39
N LEU A 76 4.80 26.38 -0.43
CA LEU A 76 5.90 27.30 -0.08
C LEU A 76 5.79 28.64 -0.81
#